data_AF-A0A8T3MMS0-F1
#
_entry.id   AF-A0A8T3MMS0-F1
#
_cell.length_a   1.000
_cell.length_b   1.000
_cell.length_c   1.000
_cell.angle_alpha   90.00
_cell.angle_beta   90.00
_cell.angle_gamma   90.00
#
_symmetry.space_group_name_H-M   'P 1'
#
loop_
_entity.id
_entity.type
_entity.pdbx_description
1 polymer ?
#
loop_
_entity_poly.entity_id
_entity_poly.type
_entity_poly.pdbx_seq_one_letter_code
_entity_poly.pdbx_strand_id
1 'polypeptide(L)'
;MSNETAGTARRRARLTSQGQITVPKAVRDALGARPGDDLEFVPRGGELLIELRPRRSVLEFAGLAADAAGRLPPTAEGLDRLIQRGMADAAARRGRRRRQTP
;
A
#
# COMPACT_ATOMS: atom_id res chain seq x y z
N MET A 1 4.62 10.71 -27.46
CA MET A 1 3.24 10.85 -26.92
C MET A 1 3.32 10.48 -25.44
N SER A 2 4.04 11.25 -24.63
CA SER A 2 3.58 12.47 -23.93
C SER A 2 2.68 12.13 -22.75
N ASN A 3 3.28 11.71 -21.64
CA ASN A 3 2.65 11.84 -20.32
C ASN A 3 3.72 11.95 -19.22
N GLU A 4 4.56 12.99 -19.28
CA GLU A 4 5.70 13.15 -18.35
C GLU A 4 5.73 14.52 -17.65
N THR A 5 4.59 15.18 -17.43
CA THR A 5 4.62 16.52 -16.79
C THR A 5 3.46 16.83 -15.84
N ALA A 6 2.54 15.90 -15.58
CA ALA A 6 1.40 16.20 -14.70
C ALA A 6 1.76 16.30 -13.18
N GLY A 7 3.01 16.04 -12.77
CA GLY A 7 3.35 15.80 -11.36
C GLY A 7 4.18 16.86 -10.61
N THR A 8 4.59 17.98 -11.22
CA THR A 8 5.80 18.71 -10.73
C THR A 8 5.56 20.10 -10.15
N ALA A 9 4.32 20.56 -9.96
CA ALA A 9 4.08 21.85 -9.31
C ALA A 9 4.13 21.70 -7.78
N ARG A 10 5.15 22.29 -7.13
CA ARG A 10 5.27 22.33 -5.65
C ARG A 10 3.97 22.85 -5.03
N ARG A 11 3.30 22.02 -4.24
CA ARG A 11 2.11 22.41 -3.45
C ARG A 11 2.49 22.54 -1.98
N ARG A 12 1.89 23.50 -1.29
CA ARG A 12 2.05 23.68 0.16
C ARG A 12 0.74 23.43 0.88
N ALA A 13 0.82 22.83 2.05
CA ALA A 13 -0.26 22.75 3.02
C ALA A 13 0.16 23.49 4.29
N ARG A 14 -0.81 23.95 5.08
CA ARG A 14 -0.56 24.55 6.39
C ARG A 14 -0.89 23.52 7.47
N LEU A 15 -0.01 23.38 8.44
CA LEU A 15 -0.27 22.64 9.67
C LEU A 15 -1.22 23.46 10.54
N THR A 16 -2.33 22.86 10.95
CA THR A 16 -3.26 23.48 11.90
C THR A 16 -2.67 23.44 13.32
N SER A 17 -3.27 24.21 14.24
CA SER A 17 -2.88 24.18 15.66
C SER A 17 -3.05 22.80 16.30
N GLN A 18 -3.95 21.97 15.76
CA GLN A 18 -4.19 20.60 16.21
C GLN A 18 -3.27 19.57 15.55
N GLY A 19 -2.26 20.01 14.78
CA GLY A 19 -1.30 19.12 14.15
C GLY A 19 -1.81 18.41 12.88
N GLN A 20 -2.89 18.92 12.26
CA GLN A 20 -3.43 18.33 11.02
C GLN A 20 -2.90 19.05 9.79
N ILE A 21 -2.69 18.32 8.69
CA ILE A 21 -2.45 18.88 7.36
C ILE A 21 -3.56 18.43 6.41
N THR A 22 -4.01 19.32 5.53
CA THR A 22 -4.92 18.95 4.45
C THR A 22 -4.11 18.64 3.19
N VAL A 23 -4.29 17.45 2.63
CA VAL A 23 -3.67 17.08 1.34
C VAL A 23 -4.41 17.81 0.21
N PRO A 24 -3.77 18.71 -0.55
CA PRO A 24 -4.44 19.45 -1.63
C PRO A 24 -4.98 18.52 -2.72
N LYS A 25 -6.07 18.91 -3.39
CA LYS A 25 -6.73 18.07 -4.42
C LYS A 25 -5.76 17.54 -5.46
N ALA A 26 -4.93 18.40 -6.04
CA ALA A 26 -3.96 18.01 -7.06
C ALA A 26 -2.96 16.94 -6.57
N VAL A 27 -2.59 16.97 -5.29
CA VAL A 27 -1.71 15.96 -4.68
C VAL A 27 -2.46 14.64 -4.48
N ARG A 28 -3.71 14.69 -4.01
CA ARG A 28 -4.55 13.49 -3.88
C ARG A 28 -4.77 12.80 -5.22
N ASP A 29 -5.12 13.58 -6.24
CA ASP A 29 -5.37 13.07 -7.59
C ASP A 29 -4.09 12.44 -8.17
N ALA A 30 -2.92 13.05 -7.95
CA ALA A 30 -1.63 12.50 -8.37
C ALA A 30 -1.24 11.21 -7.62
N LEU A 31 -1.58 11.12 -6.33
CA LEU A 31 -1.38 9.90 -5.53
C LEU A 31 -2.43 8.82 -5.79
N GLY A 32 -3.57 9.16 -6.42
CA GLY A 32 -4.74 8.29 -6.52
C GLY A 32 -5.45 8.07 -5.17
N ALA A 33 -5.24 8.95 -4.19
CA ALA A 33 -5.75 8.80 -2.83
C ALA A 33 -7.25 9.09 -2.74
N ARG A 34 -7.98 8.23 -2.04
CA ARG A 34 -9.44 8.33 -1.81
C ARG A 34 -9.73 8.53 -0.31
N PRO A 35 -10.92 9.06 0.06
CA PRO A 35 -11.35 9.08 1.45
C PRO A 35 -11.31 7.68 2.07
N GLY A 36 -10.69 7.56 3.25
CA GLY A 36 -10.53 6.29 3.95
C GLY A 36 -9.22 5.56 3.65
N ASP A 37 -8.45 5.97 2.65
CA ASP A 37 -7.09 5.47 2.45
C ASP A 37 -6.15 6.00 3.55
N ASP A 38 -5.19 5.17 3.93
CA ASP A 38 -4.16 5.56 4.88
C ASP A 38 -2.97 6.19 4.12
N LEU A 39 -2.32 7.17 4.76
CA LEU A 39 -1.08 7.77 4.27
C LEU A 39 0.04 7.45 5.26
N GLU A 40 1.09 6.79 4.79
CA GLU A 40 2.27 6.47 5.59
C GLU A 40 3.32 7.57 5.44
N PHE A 41 3.84 8.05 6.57
CA PHE A 41 4.93 9.02 6.62
C PHE A 41 6.25 8.28 6.84
N VAL A 42 7.13 8.32 5.84
CA VAL A 42 8.38 7.56 5.81
C VAL A 42 9.56 8.54 5.89
N PRO A 43 10.28 8.60 7.02
CA PRO A 43 11.47 9.43 7.14
C PRO A 43 12.56 8.98 6.17
N ARG A 44 13.19 9.93 5.48
CA ARG A 44 14.23 9.65 4.49
C ARG A 44 15.25 10.78 4.40
N GLY A 45 16.44 10.60 4.96
CA GLY A 45 17.56 11.52 4.76
C GLY A 45 17.28 12.99 5.10
N GLY A 46 16.50 13.26 6.16
CA GLY A 46 16.09 14.63 6.54
C GLY A 46 14.81 15.12 5.86
N GLU A 47 14.27 14.35 4.92
CA GLU A 47 12.96 14.55 4.31
C GLU A 47 11.93 13.57 4.88
N LEU A 48 10.66 13.83 4.59
CA LEU A 48 9.55 12.93 4.90
C LEU A 48 8.83 12.60 3.60
N LEU A 49 8.86 11.35 3.19
CA LEU A 49 8.08 10.85 2.06
C LEU A 49 6.68 10.48 2.54
N ILE A 50 5.66 10.77 1.73
CA ILE A 50 4.29 10.33 1.98
C ILE A 50 3.95 9.24 0.96
N GLU A 51 3.62 8.06 1.46
CA GLU A 51 3.20 6.92 0.64
C GLU A 51 1.70 6.64 0.83
N LEU A 52 0.99 6.41 -0.27
CA LEU A 52 -0.40 5.95 -0.20
C LEU A 52 -0.46 4.48 0.19
N ARG A 53 -1.29 4.17 1.18
CA ARG A 53 -1.67 2.82 1.58
C ARG A 53 -3.16 2.64 1.33
N PRO A 54 -3.52 2.13 0.13
CA PRO A 54 -4.91 1.94 -0.21
C PRO A 54 -5.58 1.01 0.78
N ARG A 55 -6.75 1.40 1.28
CA ARG A 55 -7.54 0.54 2.15
C ARG A 55 -8.23 -0.50 1.28
N ARG A 56 -7.89 -1.77 1.45
CA ARG A 56 -8.50 -2.86 0.68
C ARG A 56 -9.78 -3.31 1.35
N SER A 57 -10.85 -3.42 0.57
CA SER A 57 -12.10 -4.02 1.05
C SER A 57 -11.94 -5.54 1.15
N VAL A 58 -12.52 -6.14 2.19
CA VAL A 58 -12.58 -7.61 2.31
C VAL A 58 -13.32 -8.23 1.11
N LEU A 59 -14.26 -7.48 0.51
CA LEU A 59 -15.00 -7.91 -0.67
C LEU A 59 -14.11 -8.07 -1.91
N GLU A 60 -12.94 -7.41 -1.98
CA GLU A 60 -11.96 -7.65 -3.06
C GLU A 60 -11.42 -9.07 -3.07
N PHE A 61 -11.56 -9.80 -1.95
CA PHE A 61 -11.15 -11.20 -1.83
C PHE A 61 -12.29 -12.19 -2.08
N ALA A 62 -13.50 -11.73 -2.41
CA ALA A 62 -14.61 -12.62 -2.73
C ALA A 62 -14.28 -13.50 -3.95
N GLY A 63 -14.58 -14.79 -3.88
CA GLY A 63 -14.34 -15.75 -4.97
C GLY A 63 -12.95 -16.39 -4.99
N LEU A 64 -11.94 -15.78 -4.35
CA LEU A 64 -10.56 -16.31 -4.36
C LEU A 64 -10.43 -17.74 -3.85
N ALA A 65 -11.21 -18.12 -2.83
CA ALA A 65 -11.19 -19.47 -2.29
C ALA A 65 -11.75 -20.50 -3.28
N ALA A 66 -12.81 -20.14 -4.02
CA ALA A 66 -13.40 -21.00 -5.04
C ALA A 66 -12.43 -21.22 -6.21
N ASP A 67 -11.78 -20.15 -6.68
CA ASP A 67 -10.79 -20.22 -7.76
C ASP A 67 -9.55 -21.04 -7.38
N ALA A 68 -9.20 -21.06 -6.09
CA ALA A 68 -8.07 -21.79 -5.57
C ALA A 68 -8.38 -23.27 -5.29
N ALA A 69 -9.64 -23.66 -5.19
CA ALA A 69 -10.06 -24.96 -4.66
C ALA A 69 -9.35 -26.16 -5.30
N GLY A 70 -9.16 -26.16 -6.62
CA GLY A 70 -8.45 -27.23 -7.34
C GLY A 70 -6.94 -27.30 -7.11
N ARG A 71 -6.35 -26.30 -6.45
CA ARG A 71 -4.90 -26.22 -6.13
C ARG A 71 -4.63 -26.35 -4.64
N LEU A 72 -5.67 -26.46 -3.81
CA LEU A 72 -5.52 -26.59 -2.37
C LEU A 72 -5.17 -28.05 -2.00
N PRO A 73 -4.26 -28.26 -1.04
CA PRO A 73 -4.03 -29.58 -0.46
C PRO A 73 -5.34 -30.14 0.12
N PRO A 74 -5.59 -31.45 0.00
CA PRO A 74 -6.83 -32.07 0.47
C PRO A 74 -6.90 -32.23 1.99
N THR A 75 -5.83 -31.91 2.73
CA THR A 75 -5.75 -32.05 4.19
C THR A 75 -5.53 -30.72 4.88
N ALA A 76 -6.03 -30.60 6.11
CA ALA A 76 -5.85 -29.42 6.95
C ALA A 76 -4.35 -29.14 7.21
N GLU A 77 -3.56 -30.17 7.53
CA GLU A 77 -2.12 -30.01 7.74
C GLU A 77 -1.40 -29.56 6.46
N GLY A 78 -1.85 -30.01 5.29
CA GLY A 78 -1.33 -29.57 4.01
C GLY A 78 -1.63 -28.10 3.74
N LEU A 79 -2.87 -27.68 4.03
CA LEU A 79 -3.29 -26.29 3.91
C LEU A 79 -2.51 -25.37 4.87
N ASP A 80 -2.32 -25.77 6.12
CA ASP A 80 -1.56 -25.02 7.11
C ASP A 80 -0.11 -24.79 6.66
N ARG A 81 0.55 -25.84 6.15
CA ARG A 81 1.91 -25.73 5.60
C ARG A 81 1.97 -24.78 4.41
N LEU A 82 0.95 -24.82 3.53
CA LEU A 82 0.87 -23.93 2.38
C LEU A 82 0.73 -22.46 2.81
N ILE A 83 -0.16 -22.18 3.77
CA ILE A 83 -0.36 -20.84 4.32
C ILE A 83 0.93 -20.34 5.00
N GLN A 84 1.55 -21.16 5.85
CA GLN A 84 2.79 -20.82 6.54
C GLN A 84 3.90 -20.42 5.57
N ARG A 85 4.11 -21.20 4.51
CA ARG A 85 5.08 -20.89 3.45
C ARG A 85 4.76 -19.56 2.76
N GLY A 86 3.50 -19.37 2.34
CA GLY A 86 3.06 -18.15 1.67
C GLY A 86 3.25 -16.90 2.53
N MET A 87 2.96 -16.99 3.83
CA MET A 87 3.15 -15.89 4.78
C MET A 87 4.62 -15.55 4.98
N ALA A 88 5.51 -16.54 5.08
CA ALA A 88 6.95 -16.34 5.17
C ALA A 88 7.50 -15.64 3.93
N ASP A 89 7.12 -16.09 2.73
CA ASP A 89 7.52 -15.47 1.46
C ASP A 89 7.02 -14.01 1.36
N ALA A 90 5.77 -13.75 1.76
CA ALA A 90 5.19 -12.41 1.77
C ALA A 90 5.89 -11.47 2.78
N ALA A 91 6.30 -11.99 3.94
CA ALA A 91 7.06 -11.25 4.93
C ALA A 91 8.47 -10.90 4.41
N ALA A 92 9.16 -11.85 3.77
CA ALA A 92 10.48 -11.63 3.19
C ALA A 92 10.45 -10.56 2.08
N ARG A 93 9.44 -10.59 1.20
CA ARG A 93 9.23 -9.56 0.16
C ARG A 93 9.03 -8.17 0.75
N ARG A 94 8.24 -8.06 1.83
CA ARG A 94 8.03 -6.80 2.55
C ARG A 94 9.32 -6.30 3.22
N GLY A 95 10.11 -7.19 3.82
CA GLY A 95 11.40 -6.84 4.40
C GLY A 95 12.40 -6.33 3.37
N ARG A 96 12.44 -6.92 2.16
CA ARG A 96 13.31 -6.46 1.05
C ARG A 96 12.93 -5.08 0.55
N ARG A 97 11.62 -4.79 0.39
CA ARG A 97 11.14 -3.44 0.04
C ARG A 97 11.56 -2.38 1.07
N ARG A 98 11.48 -2.70 2.37
CA ARG A 98 11.90 -1.78 3.44
C ARG A 98 13.41 -1.52 3.49
N ARG A 99 14.24 -2.45 2.99
CA ARG A 99 15.72 -2.30 2.96
C ARG A 99 16.26 -1.63 1.68
N GLN A 100 15.43 -1.49 0.64
CA GLN A 100 15.82 -0.93 -0.65
C GLN A 100 15.39 0.54 -0.83
N THR A 101 14.84 1.18 0.20
CA THR A 101 14.61 2.62 0.20
C THR A 101 15.81 3.28 0.90
N PRO A 102 16.69 4.00 0.16
CA PRO A 102 17.81 4.77 0.73
C PRO A 102 17.38 5.73 1.83
#